data_AF-X1GY65-F1
#
_entry.id   AF-X1GY65-F1
#
_cell.length_a   1.000
_cell.length_b   1.000
_cell.length_c   1.000
_cell.angle_alpha   90.00
_cell.angle_beta   90.00
_cell.angle_gamma   90.00
#
_symmetry.space_group_name_H-M   'P 1'
#
loop_
_entity.id
_entity.type
_entity.pdbx_description
1 polymer ?
#
loop_
_entity_poly.entity_id
_entity_poly.type
_entity_poly.pdbx_seq_one_letter_code
_entity_poly.pdbx_strand_id
1 'polypeptide(L)'
;LPDTVPVTELVTEYWKVVGIKTEMKVVDIGLLFQRNDANEQQFGNIWRHSTVTVNLVHGASDLLHSIPLWQKWYQTKGEEGEEPWEDFKKLYEVAQQLIDPSLWEKGEIPPLYEDYRLLFYEFIPHINVTHNPKTVTIVSAKLENIPIPSIKAKKWQEAAKRTETGQWIIYSSEQLFYEE
;
A
#
# COMPACT_ATOMS: atom_id res chain seq x y z
N LEU A 1 4.95 14.19 1.21
CA LEU A 1 5.54 14.02 2.56
C LEU A 1 6.98 14.51 2.51
N PRO A 2 7.60 14.95 3.62
CA PRO A 2 8.94 15.54 3.58
C PRO A 2 10.03 14.59 3.04
N ASP A 3 9.79 13.28 3.06
CA ASP A 3 10.66 12.22 2.54
C ASP A 3 10.46 11.89 1.05
N THR A 4 9.28 12.15 0.47
CA THR A 4 9.00 11.76 -0.94
C THR A 4 9.79 12.60 -1.95
N VAL A 5 10.09 13.87 -1.62
CA VAL A 5 10.86 14.75 -2.50
C VAL A 5 12.30 14.25 -2.70
N PRO A 6 13.14 14.09 -1.65
CA PRO A 6 14.53 13.64 -1.83
C PRO A 6 14.62 12.24 -2.46
N VAL A 7 13.66 11.34 -2.19
CA VAL A 7 13.59 10.05 -2.87
C VAL A 7 13.37 10.22 -4.37
N THR A 8 12.44 11.09 -4.77
CA THR A 8 12.13 11.32 -6.19
C THR A 8 13.28 12.00 -6.93
N GLU A 9 14.04 12.87 -6.26
CA GLU A 9 15.27 13.45 -6.82
C GLU A 9 16.29 12.35 -7.16
N LEU A 10 16.54 11.42 -6.23
CA LEU A 10 17.47 10.30 -6.46
C LEU A 10 16.98 9.38 -7.59
N VAL A 11 15.69 9.04 -7.61
CA VAL A 11 15.10 8.21 -8.68
C VAL A 11 15.27 8.89 -10.04
N THR A 12 15.05 10.20 -10.11
CA THR A 12 15.23 10.99 -11.34
C THR A 12 16.69 10.93 -11.83
N GLU A 13 17.67 11.05 -10.92
CA GLU A 13 19.09 10.92 -11.29
C GLU A 13 19.44 9.50 -11.75
N TYR A 14 18.95 8.46 -11.08
CA TYR A 14 19.20 7.08 -11.50
C TYR A 14 18.55 6.74 -12.85
N TRP A 15 17.36 7.26 -13.11
CA TRP A 15 16.68 7.11 -14.39
C TRP A 15 17.43 7.78 -15.53
N LYS A 16 18.03 8.96 -15.31
CA LYS A 16 18.92 9.59 -16.30
C LYS A 16 20.11 8.72 -16.66
N VAL A 17 20.73 8.04 -15.67
CA VAL A 17 21.88 7.15 -15.90
C VAL A 17 21.53 5.99 -16.83
N VAL A 18 20.31 5.45 -16.75
CA VAL A 18 19.83 4.37 -17.64
C VAL A 18 19.14 4.89 -18.92
N GLY A 19 19.23 6.19 -19.20
CA GLY A 19 18.72 6.80 -20.43
C GLY A 19 17.24 7.17 -20.41
N ILE A 20 16.56 7.11 -19.27
CA ILE A 20 15.17 7.51 -19.13
C ILE A 20 15.12 9.02 -18.85
N LYS A 21 14.67 9.80 -19.84
CA LYS A 21 14.47 11.24 -19.70
C LYS A 21 13.32 11.52 -18.72
N THR A 22 13.67 12.04 -17.55
CA THR A 22 12.72 12.29 -16.46
C THR A 22 12.92 13.67 -15.85
N GLU A 23 11.80 14.29 -15.48
CA GLU A 23 11.74 15.59 -14.81
C GLU A 23 10.83 15.46 -13.59
N MET A 24 11.24 16.04 -12.46
CA MET A 24 10.44 16.05 -11.23
C MET A 24 9.70 17.38 -11.09
N LYS A 25 8.44 17.31 -10.67
CA LYS A 25 7.65 18.47 -10.24
C LYS A 25 7.01 18.16 -8.89
N VAL A 26 7.21 19.07 -7.93
CA VAL A 26 6.51 19.01 -6.65
C VAL A 26 5.15 19.69 -6.82
N VAL A 27 4.08 18.97 -6.49
CA VAL A 27 2.71 19.46 -6.53
C VAL A 27 2.02 19.19 -5.19
N ASP A 28 0.92 19.92 -4.95
CA ASP A 28 0.03 19.60 -3.83
C ASP A 28 -0.58 18.19 -4.00
N ILE A 29 -0.81 17.50 -2.89
CA ILE A 29 -1.33 16.12 -2.89
C ILE A 29 -2.75 16.03 -3.47
N GLY A 30 -3.59 17.05 -3.28
CA GLY A 30 -4.91 17.11 -3.90
C GLY A 30 -4.82 17.22 -5.41
N LEU A 31 -3.91 18.06 -5.91
CA LEU A 31 -3.67 18.18 -7.36
C LEU A 31 -3.08 16.89 -7.96
N LEU A 32 -2.21 16.21 -7.21
CA LEU A 32 -1.67 14.91 -7.61
C LEU A 32 -2.80 13.89 -7.84
N PHE A 33 -3.72 13.75 -6.88
CA PHE A 33 -4.85 12.83 -7.00
C PHE A 33 -5.84 13.24 -8.09
N GLN A 34 -6.14 14.53 -8.22
CA GLN A 34 -6.98 15.02 -9.32
C GLN A 34 -6.42 14.64 -10.70
N ARG A 35 -5.10 14.77 -10.90
CA ARG A 35 -4.44 14.35 -12.14
C ARG A 35 -4.41 12.85 -12.33
N ASN A 36 -4.22 12.10 -11.24
CA ASN A 36 -4.32 10.63 -11.28
C ASN A 36 -5.72 10.20 -11.75
N ASP A 37 -6.78 10.74 -11.15
CA ASP A 37 -8.17 10.40 -11.49
C ASP A 37 -8.52 10.79 -12.94
N ALA A 38 -7.94 11.90 -13.43
CA ALA A 38 -8.07 12.35 -14.81
C ALA A 38 -7.16 11.58 -15.80
N ASN A 39 -6.34 10.62 -15.33
CA ASN A 39 -5.33 9.91 -16.12
C ASN A 39 -4.29 10.85 -16.80
N GLU A 40 -3.97 11.97 -16.16
CA GLU A 40 -3.01 12.99 -16.62
C GLU A 40 -1.63 12.87 -15.97
N GLN A 41 -1.42 11.83 -15.15
CA GLN A 41 -0.17 11.59 -14.44
C GLN A 41 0.59 10.43 -15.06
N GLN A 42 1.85 10.66 -15.44
CA GLN A 42 2.72 9.61 -15.96
C GLN A 42 3.34 8.76 -14.85
N PHE A 43 3.78 9.42 -13.76
CA PHE A 43 4.35 8.76 -12.58
C PHE A 43 4.14 9.64 -11.35
N GLY A 44 3.86 9.01 -10.21
CA GLY A 44 3.71 9.69 -8.93
C GLY A 44 4.47 8.94 -7.84
N ASN A 45 5.09 9.69 -6.92
CA ASN A 45 5.68 9.13 -5.71
C ASN A 45 4.79 9.49 -4.51
N ILE A 46 4.20 8.47 -3.91
CA ILE A 46 3.30 8.60 -2.76
C ILE A 46 3.65 7.55 -1.72
N TRP A 47 3.26 7.85 -0.49
CA TRP A 47 3.29 6.86 0.57
C TRP A 47 2.12 5.90 0.45
N ARG A 48 2.38 4.61 0.69
CA ARG A 48 1.38 3.55 0.74
C ARG A 48 1.48 2.83 2.08
N HIS A 49 0.33 2.56 2.69
CA HIS A 49 0.21 1.69 3.85
C HIS A 49 -0.30 0.33 3.36
N SER A 50 0.34 -0.77 3.77
CA SER A 50 -0.29 -2.09 3.67
C SER A 50 -1.31 -2.24 4.79
N THR A 51 -2.50 -2.74 4.47
CA THR A 51 -3.50 -3.03 5.51
C THR A 51 -3.07 -4.19 6.40
N VAL A 52 -3.63 -4.21 7.60
CA VAL A 52 -3.35 -5.07 8.76
C VAL A 52 -3.39 -6.59 8.44
N THR A 53 -3.97 -6.97 7.30
CA THR A 53 -3.97 -8.33 6.77
C THR A 53 -2.69 -8.60 5.98
N VAL A 54 -1.64 -8.96 6.72
CA VAL A 54 -0.66 -9.97 6.30
C VAL A 54 0.25 -9.58 5.14
N ASN A 55 0.82 -8.37 5.13
CA ASN A 55 1.73 -7.95 4.05
C ASN A 55 1.14 -8.25 2.64
N LEU A 56 -0.18 -8.33 2.52
CA LEU A 56 -0.88 -8.20 1.26
C LEU A 56 -0.82 -6.71 1.00
N VAL A 57 0.35 -6.27 0.55
CA VAL A 57 0.67 -4.86 0.43
C VAL A 57 -0.33 -4.19 -0.53
N HIS A 58 -1.04 -4.97 -1.36
CA HIS A 58 -2.02 -4.46 -2.31
C HIS A 58 -3.21 -5.41 -2.40
N GLY A 59 -4.24 -5.17 -1.60
CA GLY A 59 -5.57 -5.70 -1.94
C GLY A 59 -5.95 -5.25 -3.35
N ALA A 60 -6.89 -5.95 -3.98
CA ALA A 60 -7.27 -5.67 -5.37
C ALA A 60 -7.63 -4.20 -5.65
N SER A 61 -8.18 -3.48 -4.66
CA SER A 61 -8.45 -2.04 -4.75
C SER A 61 -7.20 -1.17 -4.90
N ASP A 62 -6.07 -1.55 -4.30
CA ASP A 62 -4.83 -0.78 -4.36
C ASP A 62 -4.13 -0.93 -5.72
N LEU A 63 -4.27 -2.10 -6.37
CA LEU A 63 -3.80 -2.31 -7.74
C LEU A 63 -4.45 -1.36 -8.76
N LEU A 64 -5.70 -0.96 -8.51
CA LEU A 64 -6.47 -0.10 -9.42
C LEU A 64 -6.26 1.40 -9.18
N HIS A 65 -5.74 1.80 -8.02
CA HIS A 65 -5.70 3.22 -7.63
C HIS A 65 -4.90 4.10 -8.61
N SER A 66 -3.85 3.56 -9.22
CA SER A 66 -2.99 4.31 -10.15
C SER A 66 -3.35 4.08 -11.63
N ILE A 67 -4.47 3.41 -11.89
CA ILE A 67 -4.87 2.97 -13.24
C ILE A 67 -6.38 3.24 -13.45
N PRO A 68 -6.79 4.53 -13.49
CA PRO A 68 -8.19 4.94 -13.41
C PRO A 68 -9.06 4.38 -14.55
N LEU A 69 -8.50 4.19 -15.75
CA LEU A 69 -9.25 3.64 -16.89
C LEU A 69 -9.59 2.16 -16.70
N TRP A 70 -8.68 1.38 -16.10
CA TRP A 70 -8.91 -0.02 -15.77
C TRP A 70 -9.85 -0.15 -14.58
N GLN A 71 -9.69 0.74 -13.59
CA GLN A 71 -10.63 0.83 -12.47
C GLN A 71 -12.06 1.05 -12.96
N LYS A 72 -12.24 1.97 -13.90
CA LYS A 72 -13.53 2.27 -14.54
C LYS A 72 -14.09 1.04 -15.26
N TRP A 73 -13.24 0.34 -16.04
CA TRP A 73 -13.62 -0.88 -16.73
C TRP A 73 -14.16 -1.95 -15.78
N TYR A 74 -13.49 -2.18 -14.64
CA TYR A 74 -14.00 -3.12 -13.63
C TYR A 74 -15.30 -2.65 -12.97
N GLN A 75 -15.40 -1.35 -12.66
CA GLN A 75 -16.59 -0.78 -11.98
C GLN A 75 -17.84 -0.85 -12.85
N THR A 76 -17.69 -0.63 -14.16
CA THR A 76 -18.81 -0.65 -15.11
C THR A 76 -18.93 -1.97 -15.86
N LYS A 77 -18.21 -3.03 -15.42
CA LYS A 77 -18.22 -4.35 -16.06
C LYS A 77 -17.94 -4.31 -17.57
N GLY A 78 -17.03 -3.43 -17.98
CA GLY A 78 -16.58 -3.27 -19.36
C GLY A 78 -17.34 -2.24 -20.20
N GLU A 79 -18.34 -1.55 -19.67
CA GLU A 79 -19.08 -0.51 -20.41
C GLU A 79 -18.25 0.76 -20.69
N GLU A 80 -17.37 1.16 -19.77
CA GLU A 80 -16.55 2.38 -19.87
C GLU A 80 -15.11 2.13 -19.39
N GLY A 81 -14.14 2.89 -19.89
CA GLY A 81 -12.73 2.75 -19.52
C GLY A 81 -11.93 1.97 -20.55
N GLU A 82 -10.79 1.42 -20.13
CA GLU A 82 -9.90 0.61 -20.97
C GLU A 82 -9.83 -0.81 -20.42
N GLU A 83 -9.96 -1.81 -21.28
CA GLU A 83 -9.82 -3.21 -20.87
C GLU A 83 -8.38 -3.50 -20.43
N PRO A 84 -8.15 -4.01 -19.21
CA PRO A 84 -6.83 -4.40 -18.76
C PRO A 84 -6.27 -5.57 -19.56
N TRP A 85 -4.94 -5.67 -19.62
CA TRP A 85 -4.29 -6.84 -20.21
C TRP A 85 -4.63 -8.12 -19.45
N GLU A 86 -4.58 -9.25 -20.15
CA GLU A 86 -4.98 -10.55 -19.60
C GLU A 86 -4.23 -10.92 -18.31
N ASP A 87 -2.93 -10.63 -18.25
CA ASP A 87 -2.12 -10.95 -17.06
C ASP A 87 -2.46 -10.06 -15.86
N PHE A 88 -2.87 -8.80 -16.10
CA PHE A 88 -3.41 -7.97 -15.04
C PHE A 88 -4.76 -8.48 -14.55
N LYS A 89 -5.63 -8.96 -15.46
CA LYS A 89 -6.92 -9.56 -15.07
C LYS A 89 -6.73 -10.75 -14.14
N LYS A 90 -5.75 -11.62 -14.42
CA LYS A 90 -5.35 -12.72 -13.52
C LYS A 90 -4.84 -12.21 -12.18
N LEU A 91 -3.92 -11.24 -12.18
CA LEU A 91 -3.40 -10.64 -10.94
C LEU A 91 -4.53 -10.07 -10.07
N TYR A 92 -5.46 -9.33 -10.69
CA TYR A 92 -6.58 -8.72 -10.00
C TYR A 92 -7.55 -9.77 -9.42
N GLU A 93 -7.84 -10.85 -10.16
CA GLU A 93 -8.69 -11.94 -9.67
C GLU A 93 -8.07 -12.64 -8.45
N VAL A 94 -6.77 -12.97 -8.52
CA VAL A 94 -6.04 -13.56 -7.39
C VAL A 94 -6.05 -12.60 -6.19
N ALA A 95 -5.82 -11.31 -6.43
CA ALA A 95 -5.88 -10.28 -5.39
C ALA A 95 -7.26 -10.16 -4.75
N GLN A 96 -8.34 -10.36 -5.52
CA GLN A 96 -9.72 -10.38 -5.01
C GLN A 96 -9.97 -11.63 -4.16
N GLN A 97 -9.44 -12.79 -4.52
CA GLN A 97 -9.60 -14.00 -3.72
C GLN A 97 -8.88 -13.87 -2.36
N LEU A 98 -7.69 -13.26 -2.33
CA LEU A 98 -6.89 -13.08 -1.12
C LEU A 98 -7.56 -12.23 -0.03
N ILE A 99 -8.63 -11.47 -0.35
CA ILE A 99 -9.38 -10.72 0.67
C ILE A 99 -10.45 -11.57 1.37
N ASP A 100 -10.74 -12.78 0.90
CA ASP A 100 -11.72 -13.68 1.52
C ASP A 100 -11.19 -14.17 2.88
N PRO A 101 -11.84 -13.80 4.00
CA PRO A 101 -11.45 -14.25 5.33
C PRO A 101 -11.48 -15.78 5.49
N SER A 102 -12.31 -16.48 4.70
CA SER A 102 -12.45 -17.94 4.77
C SER A 102 -11.17 -18.69 4.39
N LEU A 103 -10.32 -18.08 3.55
CA LEU A 103 -9.01 -18.65 3.18
C LEU A 103 -8.05 -18.69 4.37
N TRP A 104 -8.20 -17.75 5.32
CA TRP A 104 -7.39 -17.66 6.54
C TRP A 104 -7.67 -18.84 7.48
N GLU A 105 -8.93 -19.25 7.54
CA GLU A 105 -9.39 -20.38 8.35
C GLU A 105 -8.99 -21.73 7.75
N LYS A 106 -8.94 -21.82 6.42
CA LYS A 106 -8.61 -23.05 5.68
C LYS A 106 -7.11 -23.28 5.49
N GLY A 107 -6.27 -22.25 5.72
CA GLY A 107 -4.83 -22.34 5.50
C GLY A 107 -4.43 -22.37 4.02
N GLU A 108 -5.30 -21.92 3.12
CA GLU A 108 -5.14 -21.95 1.65
C GLU A 108 -4.38 -20.74 1.10
N ILE A 109 -3.95 -19.85 1.98
CA ILE A 109 -3.28 -18.58 1.62
C ILE A 109 -1.86 -18.75 1.10
N PRO A 110 -1.01 -19.65 1.63
CA PRO A 110 0.38 -19.73 1.17
C PRO A 110 0.53 -20.05 -0.33
N PRO A 111 -0.24 -20.97 -0.94
CA PRO A 111 -0.17 -21.22 -2.39
C PRO A 111 -0.70 -20.05 -3.23
N LEU A 112 -1.87 -19.50 -2.89
CA LEU A 112 -2.50 -18.40 -3.63
C LEU A 112 -1.65 -17.11 -3.56
N TYR A 113 -0.98 -16.90 -2.42
CA TYR A 113 -0.06 -15.79 -2.24
C TYR A 113 1.19 -15.91 -3.12
N GLU A 114 1.68 -17.13 -3.38
CA GLU A 114 2.82 -17.33 -4.26
C GLU A 114 2.47 -17.00 -5.72
N ASP A 115 1.30 -17.43 -6.19
CA ASP A 115 0.79 -17.08 -7.52
C ASP A 115 0.63 -15.55 -7.67
N TYR A 116 0.03 -14.91 -6.66
CA TYR A 116 -0.07 -13.46 -6.58
C TYR A 116 1.31 -12.80 -6.68
N ARG A 117 2.27 -13.29 -5.90
CA ARG A 117 3.63 -12.75 -5.85
C ARG A 117 4.30 -12.83 -7.22
N LEU A 118 4.20 -13.98 -7.90
CA LEU A 118 4.80 -14.18 -9.23
C LEU A 118 4.18 -13.24 -10.28
N LEU A 119 2.86 -13.15 -10.34
CA LEU A 119 2.15 -12.23 -11.25
C LEU A 119 2.50 -10.77 -10.95
N PHE A 120 2.65 -10.42 -9.68
CA PHE A 120 3.05 -9.09 -9.26
C PHE A 120 4.49 -8.74 -9.71
N TYR A 121 5.42 -9.70 -9.62
CA TYR A 121 6.80 -9.51 -10.11
C TYR A 121 6.89 -9.39 -11.64
N GLU A 122 5.98 -10.05 -12.36
CA GLU A 122 5.92 -9.96 -13.82
C GLU A 122 5.32 -8.64 -14.29
N PHE A 123 4.21 -8.21 -13.67
CA PHE A 123 3.49 -7.01 -14.09
C PHE A 123 4.09 -5.69 -13.54
N ILE A 124 4.67 -5.73 -12.34
CA ILE A 124 5.25 -4.56 -11.62
C ILE A 124 4.29 -3.35 -11.63
N PRO A 125 3.12 -3.45 -10.96
CA PRO A 125 2.11 -2.39 -10.98
C PRO A 125 2.58 -1.08 -10.32
N HIS A 126 3.59 -1.17 -9.45
CA HIS A 126 4.32 -0.02 -8.90
C HIS A 126 5.69 -0.47 -8.41
N ILE A 127 6.58 0.49 -8.20
CA ILE A 127 7.96 0.27 -7.80
C ILE A 127 8.12 0.67 -6.33
N ASN A 128 8.31 -0.32 -5.45
CA ASN A 128 8.54 -0.07 -4.04
C ASN A 128 10.00 0.32 -3.80
N VAL A 129 10.23 1.55 -3.32
CA VAL A 129 11.58 2.08 -3.03
C VAL A 129 12.08 1.63 -1.65
N THR A 130 11.17 1.53 -0.68
CA THR A 130 11.48 1.11 0.70
C THR A 130 10.31 0.34 1.29
N HIS A 131 10.58 -0.53 2.26
CA HIS A 131 9.58 -1.32 2.98
C HIS A 131 9.89 -1.33 4.49
N ASN A 132 8.84 -1.36 5.31
CA ASN A 132 8.92 -1.30 6.79
C ASN A 132 9.85 -0.21 7.34
N PRO A 133 9.70 1.06 6.92
CA PRO A 133 10.44 2.15 7.54
C PRO A 133 10.09 2.22 9.01
N LYS A 134 11.10 2.33 9.87
CA LYS A 134 10.86 2.48 11.32
C LYS A 134 10.23 3.84 11.59
N THR A 135 8.96 3.83 11.95
CA THR A 135 8.24 5.01 12.42
C THR A 135 8.36 5.13 13.93
N VAL A 136 8.60 6.35 14.42
CA VAL A 136 8.59 6.65 15.86
C VAL A 136 7.29 7.33 16.17
N THR A 137 6.50 6.71 17.06
CA THR A 137 5.30 7.33 17.60
C THR A 137 5.63 7.95 18.95
N ILE A 138 5.49 9.27 19.07
CA ILE A 138 5.66 9.99 20.33
C ILE A 138 4.27 10.29 20.89
N VAL A 139 4.01 9.82 22.10
CA VAL A 139 2.76 10.05 22.82
C VAL A 139 3.05 10.65 24.18
N SER A 140 2.06 11.32 24.77
CA SER A 140 2.17 11.84 26.14
C SER A 140 2.40 10.68 27.10
N ALA A 141 3.29 10.87 28.08
CA ALA A 141 3.52 9.89 29.15
C ALA A 141 2.28 9.66 30.03
N LYS A 142 1.29 10.56 29.97
CA LYS A 142 0.02 10.45 30.70
C LYS A 142 -1.09 9.76 29.91
N LEU A 143 -0.86 9.48 28.63
CA LEU A 143 -1.85 8.85 27.78
C LEU A 143 -1.76 7.33 27.99
N GLU A 144 -2.86 6.76 28.46
CA GLU A 144 -2.97 5.35 28.78
C GLU A 144 -3.56 4.53 27.64
N ASN A 145 -3.54 3.20 27.81
CA ASN A 145 -4.02 2.22 26.85
C ASN A 145 -3.34 2.30 25.47
N ILE A 146 -2.11 2.81 25.45
CA ILE A 146 -1.30 2.85 24.23
C ILE A 146 -0.83 1.42 23.91
N PRO A 147 -1.06 0.92 22.67
CA PRO A 147 -0.52 -0.36 22.24
C PRO A 147 1.01 -0.29 22.16
N ILE A 148 1.68 -0.62 23.26
CA ILE A 148 3.14 -0.78 23.28
C ILE A 148 3.43 -2.22 22.88
N PRO A 149 4.29 -2.48 21.87
CA PRO A 149 4.85 -3.81 21.62
C PRO A 149 5.70 -4.18 22.83
N SER A 150 5.09 -4.72 23.86
CA SER A 150 5.85 -5.23 24.99
C SER A 150 6.65 -6.42 24.48
N ILE A 151 7.97 -6.34 24.67
CA ILE A 151 8.94 -7.39 24.33
C ILE A 151 8.59 -8.74 24.98
N LYS A 152 7.62 -8.82 25.90
CA LYS A 152 7.30 -10.01 26.70
C LYS A 152 6.05 -10.79 26.28
N ALA A 153 5.16 -10.25 25.45
CA ALA A 153 3.93 -10.97 25.08
C ALA A 153 4.14 -11.77 23.79
N LYS A 154 4.56 -13.04 23.88
CA LYS A 154 4.79 -13.95 22.73
C LYS A 154 3.66 -13.94 21.68
N LYS A 155 2.40 -13.81 22.10
CA LYS A 155 1.23 -13.78 21.22
C LYS A 155 1.11 -12.47 20.42
N TRP A 156 1.54 -11.35 21.00
CA TRP A 156 1.55 -10.04 20.36
C TRP A 156 2.88 -9.72 19.68
N GLN A 157 3.95 -10.45 19.96
CA GLN A 157 5.20 -10.35 19.20
C GLN A 157 4.99 -10.67 17.71
N GLU A 158 4.12 -11.62 17.36
CA GLU A 158 3.84 -11.92 15.95
C GLU A 158 2.94 -10.87 15.30
N ALA A 159 1.93 -10.35 16.01
CA ALA A 159 1.05 -9.29 15.51
C ALA A 159 1.74 -7.92 15.43
N ALA A 160 2.56 -7.56 16.43
CA ALA A 160 3.30 -6.30 16.51
C ALA A 160 4.61 -6.31 15.70
N LYS A 161 5.15 -7.48 15.35
CA LYS A 161 6.15 -7.58 14.26
C LYS A 161 5.52 -7.32 12.89
N ARG A 162 4.21 -7.51 12.75
CA ARG A 162 3.46 -7.40 11.49
C ARG A 162 2.71 -6.07 11.35
N THR A 163 2.59 -5.28 12.42
CA THR A 163 1.80 -4.04 12.40
C THR A 163 2.63 -2.91 12.99
N GLU A 164 2.80 -1.86 12.20
CA GLU A 164 3.41 -0.61 12.62
C GLU A 164 2.57 -0.04 13.78
N THR A 165 3.16 0.08 14.96
CA THR A 165 2.49 0.65 16.16
C THR A 165 1.77 1.96 15.92
N GLY A 166 2.24 2.77 14.97
CA GLY A 166 1.57 4.00 14.54
C GLY A 166 0.19 3.77 13.92
N GLN A 167 -0.03 2.66 13.21
CA GLN A 167 -1.31 2.36 12.58
C GLN A 167 -2.40 2.05 13.61
N TRP A 168 -2.08 1.36 14.70
CA TRP A 168 -3.07 1.08 15.76
C TRP A 168 -3.58 2.33 16.45
N ILE A 169 -2.72 3.34 16.66
CA ILE A 169 -3.17 4.62 17.23
C ILE A 169 -4.16 5.31 16.28
N ILE A 170 -3.98 5.18 14.97
CA ILE A 170 -4.93 5.71 13.98
C ILE A 170 -6.28 4.99 14.05
N TYR A 171 -6.27 3.65 14.22
CA TYR A 171 -7.48 2.84 14.13
C TYR A 171 -8.19 2.53 15.46
N SER A 172 -7.59 2.88 16.59
CA SER A 172 -8.16 2.62 17.92
C SER A 172 -7.98 3.81 18.88
N SER A 173 -7.90 5.03 18.33
CA SER A 173 -7.73 6.26 19.11
C SER A 173 -8.84 6.48 20.16
N GLU A 174 -10.04 5.95 19.89
CA GLU A 174 -11.20 5.99 20.78
C GLU A 174 -11.02 5.20 22.07
N GLN A 175 -10.02 4.31 22.12
CA GLN A 175 -9.70 3.50 23.30
C GLN A 175 -8.65 4.17 24.20
N LEU A 176 -8.07 5.30 23.79
CA LEU A 176 -7.04 6.01 24.53
C LEU A 176 -7.67 6.95 25.57
N PHE A 177 -7.11 7.01 26.78
CA PHE A 177 -7.63 7.85 27.85
C PHE A 177 -6.52 8.43 28.73
N TYR A 178 -6.86 9.43 29.55
CA TYR A 178 -6.01 9.93 30.64
C TYR A 178 -6.58 9.43 31.96
N GLU A 179 -5.73 9.00 32.89
CA GLU A 179 -6.14 8.92 34.30
C GLU A 179 -6.39 10.34 34.84
N GLU A 180 -7.45 10.49 35.65
CA GLU A 180 -7.80 11.73 36.35
C GLU A 180 -6.78 12.08 37.45
#